data_AF-A0A944BVM4-F1
#
_entry.id   AF-A0A944BVM4-F1
#
_cell.length_a   1.000
_cell.length_b   1.000
_cell.length_c   1.000
_cell.angle_alpha   90.00
_cell.angle_beta   90.00
_cell.angle_gamma   90.00
#
_symmetry.space_group_name_H-M   'P 1'
#
loop_
_entity.id
_entity.type
_entity.pdbx_description
1 polymer ?
#
loop_
_entity_poly.entity_id
_entity_poly.type
_entity_poly.pdbx_seq_one_letter_code
_entity_poly.pdbx_strand_id
1 'polypeptide(L)'
;MPLIHCPNCGQPISDKATLCPHCNNQNWNPTAPDTLTCAECRTLYGREESSCPACGCPNNTNAPKKKHKGVVVAAIILSVILAIGVFTAFAISKGNAMIYYDNLETVTYKMLDGAAKAETAGNLIKSVWYNAIYEVRDAETDKYTMKNGKFVDDFNDALSNLFADENFMNSISEIELNQSNVTDLMKKLRNPPTQYEEAYSVLKNYYDNYLQMTKLVINPTGSLQTFSEDFNTYDTDTVNAYEKMKLYLD
;
A
#
# COMPACT_ATOMS: atom_id res chain seq x y z
N MET A 1 -16.62 -26.60 27.14
CA MET A 1 -16.80 -25.24 27.69
C MET A 1 -16.39 -24.27 26.60
N PRO A 2 -17.21 -23.26 26.23
CA PRO A 2 -16.84 -22.28 25.23
C PRO A 2 -15.61 -21.50 25.69
N LEU A 3 -14.63 -21.35 24.81
CA LEU A 3 -13.47 -20.48 25.00
C LEU A 3 -13.67 -19.25 24.12
N ILE A 4 -13.47 -18.07 24.69
CA ILE A 4 -13.50 -16.78 23.99
C ILE A 4 -12.09 -16.17 23.98
N HIS A 5 -11.82 -15.20 23.12
CA HIS A 5 -10.49 -14.57 23.06
C HIS A 5 -10.46 -13.25 23.83
N CYS A 6 -9.37 -13.00 24.56
CA CYS A 6 -9.19 -11.70 25.22
C CYS A 6 -9.05 -10.59 24.16
N PRO A 7 -9.85 -9.51 24.20
CA PRO A 7 -9.73 -8.42 23.23
C PRO A 7 -8.41 -7.63 23.38
N ASN A 8 -7.77 -7.70 24.56
CA ASN A 8 -6.51 -6.98 24.81
C ASN A 8 -5.26 -7.78 24.40
N CYS A 9 -5.23 -9.10 24.66
CA CYS A 9 -4.03 -9.92 24.45
C CYS A 9 -4.21 -11.08 23.46
N GLY A 10 -5.44 -11.36 23.03
CA GLY A 10 -5.76 -12.40 22.05
C GLY A 10 -5.68 -13.85 22.55
N GLN A 11 -5.36 -14.08 23.83
CA GLN A 11 -5.28 -15.43 24.40
C GLN A 11 -6.68 -16.02 24.67
N PRO A 12 -6.86 -17.34 24.52
CA PRO A 12 -8.12 -18.01 24.83
C PRO A 12 -8.37 -18.05 26.34
N ILE A 13 -9.57 -17.68 26.75
CA ILE A 13 -10.01 -17.58 28.14
C ILE A 13 -11.42 -18.17 28.27
N SER A 14 -11.78 -18.64 29.46
CA SER A 14 -13.14 -19.12 29.71
C SER A 14 -14.15 -17.99 29.57
N ASP A 15 -15.27 -18.27 28.92
CA ASP A 15 -16.48 -17.43 28.88
C ASP A 15 -17.02 -17.00 30.26
N LYS A 16 -16.57 -17.63 31.34
CA LYS A 16 -16.94 -17.30 32.73
C LYS A 16 -15.86 -16.56 33.51
N ALA A 17 -14.69 -16.32 32.93
CA ALA A 17 -13.63 -15.62 33.65
C ALA A 17 -13.93 -14.12 33.71
N THR A 18 -13.78 -13.55 34.92
CA THR A 18 -13.95 -12.11 35.19
C THR A 18 -12.66 -11.32 35.01
N LEU A 19 -11.52 -12.01 34.88
CA LEU A 19 -10.21 -11.41 34.70
C LEU A 19 -9.38 -12.27 33.73
N CYS A 20 -8.67 -11.64 32.80
CA CYS A 20 -7.76 -12.36 31.92
C CYS A 20 -6.48 -12.74 32.70
N PRO A 21 -6.17 -14.04 32.87
CA PRO A 21 -4.98 -14.49 33.60
C PRO A 21 -3.67 -14.18 32.89
N HIS A 22 -3.72 -13.82 31.59
CA HIS A 22 -2.54 -13.56 30.76
C HIS A 22 -2.10 -12.10 30.71
N CYS A 23 -3.03 -11.14 30.81
CA CYS A 23 -2.71 -9.71 30.68
C CYS A 23 -3.27 -8.84 31.81
N ASN A 24 -3.93 -9.44 32.81
CA ASN A 24 -4.39 -8.79 34.03
C ASN A 24 -5.30 -7.56 33.83
N ASN A 25 -6.02 -7.50 32.70
CA ASN A 25 -6.89 -6.38 32.36
C ASN A 25 -8.19 -6.45 33.21
N GLN A 26 -8.48 -5.36 33.93
CA GLN A 26 -9.60 -5.26 34.88
C GLN A 26 -10.92 -4.86 34.21
N ASN A 27 -10.91 -4.39 32.97
CA ASN A 27 -12.11 -3.93 32.27
C ASN A 27 -12.61 -4.96 31.25
N TRP A 28 -12.94 -6.17 31.72
CA TRP A 28 -13.56 -7.20 30.89
C TRP A 28 -15.08 -7.25 31.14
N ASN A 29 -15.86 -6.99 30.08
CA ASN A 29 -17.28 -7.32 30.03
C ASN A 29 -17.52 -8.59 29.17
N PRO A 30 -17.90 -9.74 29.75
CA PRO A 30 -18.09 -11.00 29.03
C PRO A 30 -19.29 -11.02 28.07
N THR A 31 -20.11 -9.96 28.02
CA THR A 31 -21.15 -9.78 26.99
C THR A 31 -20.69 -8.96 25.78
N ALA A 32 -19.43 -8.55 25.70
CA ALA A 32 -18.91 -7.85 24.52
C ALA A 32 -18.64 -8.85 23.38
N PRO A 33 -19.04 -8.53 22.12
CA PRO A 33 -18.81 -9.40 20.98
C PRO A 33 -17.31 -9.65 20.72
N ASP A 34 -16.94 -10.89 20.36
CA ASP A 34 -15.56 -11.33 20.06
C ASP A 34 -15.07 -10.61 18.78
N THR A 35 -14.51 -9.44 18.98
CA THR A 35 -14.11 -8.50 17.94
C THR A 35 -12.60 -8.31 17.97
N LEU A 36 -12.03 -8.00 16.80
CA LEU A 36 -10.62 -7.65 16.65
C LEU A 36 -10.47 -6.38 15.81
N THR A 37 -9.34 -5.71 15.94
CA THR A 37 -9.01 -4.46 15.26
C THR A 37 -8.02 -4.71 14.11
N CYS A 38 -8.32 -4.34 12.86
CA CYS A 38 -7.40 -4.49 11.70
C CYS A 38 -6.09 -3.73 11.99
N ALA A 39 -4.95 -4.37 11.78
CA ALA A 39 -3.65 -3.74 11.99
C ALA A 39 -3.36 -2.61 10.99
N GLU A 40 -3.94 -2.70 9.79
CA GLU A 40 -3.75 -1.72 8.70
C GLU A 40 -4.75 -0.55 8.80
N CYS A 41 -6.06 -0.82 8.84
CA CYS A 41 -7.09 0.24 8.82
C CYS A 41 -7.77 0.52 10.16
N ARG A 42 -7.44 -0.24 11.22
CA ARG A 42 -8.02 -0.10 12.57
C ARG A 42 -9.54 -0.33 12.67
N THR A 43 -10.18 -0.86 11.64
CA THR A 43 -11.59 -1.28 11.69
C THR A 43 -11.77 -2.39 12.72
N LEU A 44 -12.83 -2.29 13.53
CA LEU A 44 -13.32 -3.35 14.41
C LEU A 44 -14.23 -4.29 13.63
N TYR A 45 -13.95 -5.59 13.68
CA TYR A 45 -14.76 -6.62 13.02
C TYR A 45 -14.76 -7.94 13.80
N GLY A 46 -15.71 -8.83 13.49
CA GLY A 46 -15.87 -10.12 14.17
C GLY A 46 -14.70 -11.07 13.92
N ARG A 47 -14.28 -11.81 14.93
CA ARG A 47 -13.15 -12.76 14.82
C ARG A 47 -13.47 -13.95 13.91
N GLU A 48 -14.74 -14.24 13.65
CA GLU A 48 -15.17 -15.23 12.64
C GLU A 48 -14.85 -14.85 11.19
N GLU A 49 -14.57 -13.57 10.88
CA GLU A 49 -14.25 -13.13 9.52
C GLU A 49 -12.83 -13.57 9.13
N SER A 50 -12.67 -14.16 7.94
CA SER A 50 -11.37 -14.64 7.42
C SER A 50 -10.45 -13.51 6.97
N SER A 51 -11.01 -12.34 6.66
CA SER A 51 -10.30 -11.11 6.32
C SER A 51 -11.05 -9.92 6.91
N CYS A 52 -10.33 -8.82 7.14
CA CYS A 52 -10.99 -7.61 7.57
C CYS A 52 -11.91 -7.10 6.45
N PRO A 53 -13.19 -6.84 6.76
CA PRO A 53 -14.16 -6.36 5.78
C PRO A 53 -13.82 -4.96 5.22
N ALA A 54 -12.88 -4.25 5.85
CA ALA A 54 -12.46 -2.91 5.45
C ALA A 54 -11.20 -2.84 4.61
N CYS A 55 -10.17 -3.55 5.05
CA CYS A 55 -8.84 -3.47 4.46
C CYS A 55 -8.56 -4.68 3.54
N GLY A 56 -9.41 -5.72 3.56
CA GLY A 56 -9.17 -7.01 2.92
C GLY A 56 -8.03 -7.80 3.57
N CYS A 57 -7.39 -7.26 4.62
CA CYS A 57 -6.23 -7.89 5.24
C CYS A 57 -6.64 -9.18 5.95
N PRO A 58 -5.95 -10.31 5.72
CA PRO A 58 -6.32 -11.60 6.28
C PRO A 58 -6.26 -11.59 7.81
N ASN A 59 -7.21 -12.26 8.45
CA ASN A 59 -7.30 -12.40 9.90
C ASN A 59 -6.20 -13.34 10.39
N ASN A 60 -5.07 -12.76 10.80
CA ASN A 60 -3.86 -13.52 11.09
C ASN A 60 -3.83 -13.98 12.56
N THR A 61 -4.63 -14.98 12.90
CA THR A 61 -4.64 -15.55 14.26
C THR A 61 -3.52 -16.56 14.52
N ASN A 62 -2.67 -16.93 13.54
CA ASN A 62 -1.60 -17.93 13.75
C ASN A 62 -0.28 -17.77 12.96
N ALA A 63 -0.01 -16.67 12.25
CA ALA A 63 1.33 -16.49 11.67
C ALA A 63 2.32 -15.82 12.65
N PRO A 64 3.62 -16.17 12.60
CA PRO A 64 4.64 -15.48 13.37
C PRO A 64 4.64 -13.99 13.04
N LYS A 65 4.55 -13.16 14.08
CA LYS A 65 4.62 -11.70 14.00
C LYS A 65 5.86 -11.26 13.21
N LYS A 66 5.72 -10.99 11.91
CA LYS A 66 6.64 -10.07 11.24
C LYS A 66 6.23 -8.68 11.69
N LYS A 67 7.05 -8.10 12.56
CA LYS A 67 6.96 -6.68 12.92
C LYS A 67 6.98 -5.88 11.61
N HIS A 68 5.86 -5.26 11.23
CA HIS A 68 5.89 -4.12 10.33
C HIS A 68 6.74 -3.06 11.02
N LYS A 69 7.97 -2.92 10.57
CA LYS A 69 8.77 -1.74 10.86
C LYS A 69 8.25 -0.67 9.90
N GLY A 70 7.19 0.01 10.30
CA GLY A 70 6.87 1.33 9.77
C GLY A 70 8.03 2.25 10.11
N VAL A 71 9.02 2.28 9.22
CA VAL A 71 10.23 3.09 9.36
C VAL A 71 10.37 3.87 8.06
N VAL A 72 9.85 5.10 8.12
CA VAL A 72 10.46 6.29 7.50
C VAL A 72 10.31 6.40 5.97
N VAL A 73 9.08 6.52 5.47
CA VAL A 73 8.85 7.07 4.12
C VAL A 73 9.26 8.56 4.06
N ALA A 74 9.15 9.29 5.17
CA ALA A 74 9.44 10.73 5.22
C ALA A 74 10.93 11.12 5.06
N ALA A 75 11.89 10.31 5.53
CA ALA A 75 13.31 10.63 5.33
C ALA A 75 13.85 10.18 3.97
N ILE A 76 13.22 9.18 3.34
CA ILE A 76 13.59 8.72 1.98
C ILE A 76 13.22 9.79 0.94
N ILE A 77 12.07 10.46 1.09
CA ILE A 77 11.64 11.58 0.22
C ILE A 77 12.68 12.72 0.24
N LEU A 78 13.28 13.03 1.40
CA LEU A 78 14.30 14.08 1.53
C LEU A 78 15.64 13.70 0.87
N SER A 79 16.04 12.43 0.91
CA SER A 79 17.22 11.95 0.17
C SER A 79 17.04 11.97 -1.36
N VAL A 80 15.80 11.74 -1.85
CA VAL A 80 15.47 11.75 -3.28
C VAL A 80 15.56 13.17 -3.87
N ILE A 81 15.12 14.20 -3.14
CA ILE A 81 15.18 15.60 -3.61
C ILE A 81 16.63 16.11 -3.72
N LEU A 82 17.51 15.69 -2.82
CA LEU A 82 18.93 16.05 -2.84
C LEU A 82 19.72 15.35 -3.97
N ALA A 83 19.35 14.11 -4.33
CA ALA A 83 19.98 13.38 -5.43
C ALA A 83 19.59 13.96 -6.81
N ILE A 84 18.34 14.41 -6.97
CA ILE A 84 17.83 14.97 -8.25
C ILE A 84 18.38 16.38 -8.51
N GLY A 85 18.64 17.18 -7.47
CA GLY A 85 19.07 18.58 -7.59
C GLY A 85 20.52 18.82 -8.03
N VAL A 86 21.37 17.78 -8.10
CA VAL A 86 22.82 17.92 -8.42
C VAL A 86 23.14 17.55 -9.88
N PHE A 87 22.22 16.95 -10.64
CA PHE A 87 22.51 16.45 -11.99
C PHE A 87 22.25 17.46 -13.12
N THR A 88 22.59 18.73 -12.93
CA THR A 88 22.76 19.68 -14.04
C THR A 88 24.19 20.22 -14.04
N ALA A 89 24.97 19.78 -15.04
CA ALA A 89 26.26 20.33 -15.49
C ALA A 89 27.58 19.68 -15.01
N PHE A 90 27.76 18.36 -15.18
CA PHE A 90 29.12 17.83 -15.38
C PHE A 90 29.12 16.66 -16.38
N ALA A 91 29.29 16.98 -17.67
CA ALA A 91 29.46 15.99 -18.72
C ALA A 91 30.89 15.42 -18.69
N ILE A 92 31.11 14.40 -17.85
CA ILE A 92 32.24 13.47 -18.00
C ILE A 92 31.80 12.40 -19.00
N SER A 93 32.65 12.02 -19.96
CA SER A 93 32.36 10.95 -20.91
C SER A 93 32.28 9.60 -20.19
N LYS A 94 31.12 9.29 -19.61
CA LYS A 94 30.81 8.00 -18.99
C LYS A 94 30.79 6.93 -20.09
N GLY A 95 31.43 5.78 -19.85
CA GLY A 95 31.35 4.63 -20.75
C GLY A 95 29.94 4.04 -20.79
N ASN A 96 29.60 3.28 -21.84
CA ASN A 96 28.25 2.72 -22.05
C ASN A 96 27.74 1.88 -20.86
N ALA A 97 28.63 1.14 -20.19
CA ALA A 97 28.27 0.34 -19.01
C ALA A 97 27.89 1.22 -17.79
N MET A 98 28.53 2.37 -17.62
CA MET A 98 28.21 3.31 -16.54
C MET A 98 26.89 4.04 -16.81
N ILE A 99 26.64 4.45 -18.06
CA ILE A 99 25.35 5.01 -18.48
C ILE A 99 24.22 3.99 -18.28
N TYR A 100 24.48 2.71 -18.55
CA TYR A 100 23.50 1.66 -18.31
C TYR A 100 23.16 1.55 -16.83
N TYR A 101 24.18 1.49 -15.96
CA TYR A 101 24.00 1.45 -14.51
C TYR A 101 23.23 2.67 -13.99
N ASP A 102 23.63 3.89 -14.39
CA ASP A 102 22.93 5.12 -13.99
C ASP A 102 21.43 5.06 -14.35
N ASN A 103 21.08 4.56 -15.54
CA ASN A 103 19.69 4.41 -15.96
C ASN A 103 18.95 3.32 -15.17
N LEU A 104 19.64 2.21 -14.85
CA LEU A 104 19.09 1.12 -14.03
C LEU A 104 18.78 1.60 -12.61
N GLU A 105 19.70 2.32 -12.00
CA GLU A 105 19.52 2.92 -10.68
C GLU A 105 18.40 3.97 -10.71
N THR A 106 18.45 4.89 -11.69
CA THR A 106 17.44 5.95 -11.84
C THR A 106 16.04 5.38 -11.99
N VAL A 107 15.84 4.38 -12.84
CA VAL A 107 14.50 3.79 -13.05
C VAL A 107 14.03 3.02 -11.81
N THR A 108 14.95 2.39 -11.07
CA THR A 108 14.61 1.70 -9.83
C THR A 108 14.05 2.66 -8.79
N TYR A 109 14.73 3.79 -8.54
CA TYR A 109 14.23 4.78 -7.60
C TYR A 109 12.98 5.52 -8.10
N LYS A 110 12.87 5.72 -9.42
CA LYS A 110 11.69 6.36 -10.01
C LYS A 110 10.43 5.49 -9.89
N MET A 111 10.57 4.18 -10.03
CA MET A 111 9.50 3.23 -9.73
C MET A 111 9.14 3.22 -8.24
N LEU A 112 10.13 3.35 -7.35
CA LEU A 112 9.85 3.42 -5.91
C LEU A 112 9.03 4.67 -5.55
N ASP A 113 9.39 5.83 -6.11
CA ASP A 113 8.60 7.07 -5.98
C ASP A 113 7.17 6.90 -6.52
N GLY A 114 7.04 6.31 -7.72
CA GLY A 114 5.73 6.06 -8.32
C GLY A 114 4.89 5.07 -7.52
N ALA A 115 5.51 4.02 -6.96
CA ALA A 115 4.85 3.03 -6.11
C ALA A 115 4.34 3.67 -4.82
N ALA A 116 5.13 4.52 -4.16
CA ALA A 116 4.70 5.22 -2.94
C ALA A 116 3.50 6.16 -3.20
N LYS A 117 3.49 6.85 -4.35
CA LYS A 117 2.34 7.67 -4.78
C LYS A 117 1.11 6.81 -5.04
N ALA A 118 1.27 5.68 -5.74
CA ALA A 118 0.20 4.73 -5.97
C ALA A 118 -0.31 4.10 -4.66
N GLU A 119 0.58 3.83 -3.70
CA GLU A 119 0.22 3.30 -2.38
C GLU A 119 -0.73 4.27 -1.65
N THR A 120 -0.36 5.56 -1.64
CA THR A 120 -1.15 6.62 -1.01
C THR A 120 -2.52 6.74 -1.69
N ALA A 121 -2.56 6.85 -3.01
CA ALA A 121 -3.80 7.01 -3.76
C ALA A 121 -4.70 5.76 -3.66
N GLY A 122 -4.14 4.56 -3.76
CA GLY A 122 -4.90 3.31 -3.64
C GLY A 122 -5.48 3.09 -2.24
N ASN A 123 -4.77 3.48 -1.18
CA ASN A 123 -5.32 3.45 0.18
C ASN A 123 -6.47 4.44 0.38
N LEU A 124 -6.42 5.62 -0.25
CA LEU A 124 -7.54 6.56 -0.24
C LEU A 124 -8.75 6.01 -1.00
N ILE A 125 -8.56 5.44 -2.19
CA ILE A 125 -9.64 4.76 -2.96
C ILE A 125 -10.31 3.70 -2.09
N LYS A 126 -9.51 2.80 -1.49
CA LYS A 126 -9.99 1.74 -0.59
C LYS A 126 -10.82 2.31 0.57
N SER A 127 -10.34 3.39 1.19
CA SER A 127 -11.00 4.01 2.34
C SER A 127 -12.31 4.69 1.95
N VAL A 128 -12.35 5.45 0.85
CA VAL A 128 -13.58 6.08 0.34
C VAL A 128 -14.63 5.02 0.00
N TRP A 129 -14.22 3.97 -0.70
CA TRP A 129 -15.10 2.89 -1.10
C TRP A 129 -15.67 2.15 0.11
N TYR A 130 -14.82 1.80 1.07
CA TYR A 130 -15.23 1.15 2.31
C TYR A 130 -16.17 2.04 3.14
N ASN A 131 -15.77 3.28 3.40
CA ASN A 131 -16.53 4.18 4.27
C ASN A 131 -17.90 4.54 3.69
N ALA A 132 -18.04 4.57 2.35
CA ALA A 132 -19.34 4.72 1.69
C ALA A 132 -20.24 3.48 1.89
N ILE A 133 -19.69 2.26 1.77
CA ILE A 133 -20.47 1.02 1.92
C ILE A 133 -20.92 0.79 3.36
N TYR A 134 -20.04 1.05 4.32
CA TYR A 134 -20.25 0.72 5.73
C TYR A 134 -20.62 1.92 6.59
N GLU A 135 -20.88 3.08 5.97
CA GLU A 135 -21.30 4.32 6.64
C GLU A 135 -20.36 4.71 7.79
N VAL A 136 -19.05 4.61 7.54
CA VAL A 136 -18.01 4.94 8.53
C VAL A 136 -17.59 6.39 8.38
N ARG A 137 -17.75 7.16 9.46
CA ARG A 137 -17.35 8.57 9.52
C ARG A 137 -15.84 8.70 9.62
N ASP A 138 -15.26 9.51 8.76
CA ASP A 138 -13.82 9.76 8.73
C ASP A 138 -13.51 11.15 8.16
N ALA A 139 -12.62 11.89 8.83
CA ALA A 139 -12.38 13.29 8.50
C ALA A 139 -11.74 13.50 7.12
N GLU A 140 -11.04 12.50 6.58
CA GLU A 140 -10.41 12.55 5.26
C GLU A 140 -11.41 12.21 4.16
N THR A 141 -12.24 11.19 4.38
CA THR A 141 -13.16 10.67 3.36
C THR A 141 -14.58 11.25 3.38
N ASP A 142 -15.02 11.85 4.49
CA ASP A 142 -16.39 12.40 4.66
C ASP A 142 -16.75 13.38 3.53
N LYS A 143 -15.77 14.12 2.99
CA LYS A 143 -15.99 15.04 1.86
C LYS A 143 -16.41 14.35 0.55
N TYR A 144 -16.15 13.05 0.42
CA TYR A 144 -16.50 12.24 -0.75
C TYR A 144 -17.71 11.34 -0.46
N THR A 145 -17.78 10.80 0.75
CA THR A 145 -18.77 9.79 1.15
C THR A 145 -20.07 10.40 1.69
N MET A 146 -20.09 11.71 1.98
CA MET A 146 -21.27 12.36 2.57
C MET A 146 -21.79 13.55 1.77
N LYS A 147 -23.12 13.72 1.81
CA LYS A 147 -23.85 14.86 1.27
C LYS A 147 -24.94 15.30 2.26
N ASN A 148 -24.94 16.58 2.62
CA ASN A 148 -25.92 17.16 3.56
C ASN A 148 -26.02 16.42 4.91
N GLY A 149 -24.88 15.93 5.42
CA GLY A 149 -24.81 15.25 6.72
C GLY A 149 -25.27 13.79 6.72
N LYS A 150 -25.51 13.20 5.54
CA LYS A 150 -25.80 11.77 5.36
C LYS A 150 -24.80 11.15 4.41
N PHE A 151 -24.57 9.84 4.52
CA PHE A 151 -23.79 9.11 3.53
C PHE A 151 -24.49 9.12 2.17
N VAL A 152 -23.72 9.00 1.10
CA VAL A 152 -24.25 8.77 -0.25
C VAL A 152 -24.94 7.41 -0.33
N ASP A 153 -26.01 7.31 -1.11
CA ASP A 153 -26.78 6.06 -1.24
C ASP A 153 -26.05 5.01 -2.11
N ASP A 154 -25.22 5.46 -3.06
CA ASP A 154 -24.41 4.61 -3.92
C ASP A 154 -22.91 4.88 -3.69
N PHE A 155 -22.14 3.83 -3.42
CA PHE A 155 -20.68 3.95 -3.26
C PHE A 155 -20.00 4.46 -4.55
N ASN A 156 -20.62 4.24 -5.73
CA ASN A 156 -20.12 4.77 -6.99
C ASN A 156 -20.19 6.31 -7.02
N ASP A 157 -21.13 6.92 -6.31
CA ASP A 157 -21.16 8.38 -6.16
C ASP A 157 -19.96 8.85 -5.33
N ALA A 158 -19.59 8.12 -4.26
CA ALA A 158 -18.42 8.46 -3.46
C ALA A 158 -17.12 8.36 -4.27
N LEU A 159 -16.96 7.30 -5.07
CA LEU A 159 -15.83 7.18 -5.99
C LEU A 159 -15.84 8.28 -7.04
N SER A 160 -17.00 8.60 -7.61
CA SER A 160 -17.14 9.70 -8.58
C SER A 160 -16.75 11.04 -7.98
N ASN A 161 -17.12 11.29 -6.70
CA ASN A 161 -16.71 12.49 -5.97
C ASN A 161 -15.18 12.53 -5.74
N LEU A 162 -14.57 11.39 -5.41
CA LEU A 162 -13.10 11.28 -5.26
C LEU A 162 -12.38 11.59 -6.58
N PHE A 163 -12.82 11.00 -7.70
CA PHE A 163 -12.24 11.25 -9.03
C PHE A 163 -12.63 12.60 -9.64
N ALA A 164 -13.52 13.36 -9.00
CA ALA A 164 -13.79 14.76 -9.34
C ALA A 164 -12.95 15.75 -8.52
N ASP A 165 -12.27 15.30 -7.45
CA ASP A 165 -11.40 16.14 -6.62
C ASP A 165 -10.09 16.45 -7.35
N GLU A 166 -9.81 17.74 -7.55
CA GLU A 166 -8.65 18.21 -8.29
C GLU A 166 -7.32 17.73 -7.67
N ASN A 167 -7.21 17.68 -6.34
CA ASN A 167 -5.97 17.25 -5.68
C ASN A 167 -5.74 15.75 -5.89
N PHE A 168 -6.82 14.95 -5.80
CA PHE A 168 -6.75 13.53 -6.06
C PHE A 168 -6.40 13.25 -7.53
N MET A 169 -7.06 13.94 -8.47
CA MET A 169 -6.76 13.80 -9.90
C MET A 169 -5.34 14.24 -10.26
N ASN A 170 -4.81 15.28 -9.62
CA ASN A 170 -3.39 15.65 -9.76
C ASN A 170 -2.47 14.50 -9.33
N SER A 171 -2.80 13.82 -8.23
CA SER A 171 -2.05 12.64 -7.77
C SER A 171 -2.09 11.50 -8.80
N ILE A 172 -3.25 11.25 -9.43
CA ILE A 172 -3.38 10.27 -10.52
C ILE A 172 -2.51 10.68 -11.73
N SER A 173 -2.56 11.94 -12.16
CA SER A 173 -1.73 12.43 -13.27
C SER A 173 -0.23 12.34 -12.98
N GLU A 174 0.20 12.53 -11.73
CA GLU A 174 1.60 12.31 -11.34
C GLU A 174 2.01 10.84 -11.47
N ILE A 175 1.13 9.89 -11.14
CA ILE A 175 1.36 8.46 -11.31
C ILE A 175 1.47 8.11 -12.80
N GLU A 176 0.57 8.62 -13.64
CA GLU A 176 0.61 8.42 -15.10
C GLU A 176 1.90 8.99 -15.72
N LEU A 177 2.29 10.20 -15.32
CA LEU A 177 3.54 10.82 -15.73
C LEU A 177 4.75 10.01 -15.25
N ASN A 178 4.69 9.44 -14.04
CA ASN A 178 5.73 8.55 -13.55
C ASN A 178 5.83 7.28 -14.42
N GLN A 179 4.72 6.60 -14.70
CA GLN A 179 4.66 5.43 -15.60
C GLN A 179 5.28 5.72 -16.97
N SER A 180 4.96 6.86 -17.57
CA SER A 180 5.52 7.28 -18.87
C SER A 180 7.04 7.37 -18.82
N ASN A 181 7.57 8.09 -17.83
CA ASN A 181 9.01 8.25 -17.64
C ASN A 181 9.73 6.93 -17.34
N VAL A 182 9.15 6.08 -16.49
CA VAL A 182 9.69 4.75 -16.18
C VAL A 182 9.74 3.90 -17.45
N THR A 183 8.67 3.90 -18.24
CA THR A 183 8.59 3.19 -19.51
C THR A 183 9.70 3.62 -20.47
N ASP A 184 9.98 4.92 -20.54
CA ASP A 184 11.04 5.45 -21.41
C ASP A 184 12.45 5.08 -20.92
N LEU A 185 12.68 5.02 -19.61
CA LEU A 185 13.93 4.50 -19.04
C LEU A 185 14.07 3.00 -19.30
N MET A 186 13.01 2.21 -19.09
CA MET A 186 13.03 0.77 -19.37
C MET A 186 13.33 0.47 -20.86
N LYS A 187 12.85 1.30 -21.79
CA LYS A 187 13.20 1.18 -23.23
C LYS A 187 14.71 1.35 -23.47
N LYS A 188 15.39 2.24 -22.73
CA LYS A 188 16.84 2.45 -22.83
C LYS A 188 17.63 1.26 -22.29
N LEU A 189 17.04 0.47 -21.39
CA LEU A 189 17.68 -0.67 -20.72
C LEU A 189 17.51 -2.02 -21.42
N ARG A 190 16.80 -2.08 -22.55
CA ARG A 190 16.44 -3.34 -23.24
C ARG A 190 17.61 -4.25 -23.63
N ASN A 191 18.80 -3.66 -23.82
CA ASN A 191 20.02 -4.37 -24.23
C ASN A 191 21.07 -4.31 -23.09
N PRO A 192 20.96 -5.17 -22.06
CA PRO A 192 21.91 -5.19 -20.96
C PRO A 192 23.32 -5.61 -21.41
N PRO A 193 24.38 -4.94 -20.93
CA PRO A 193 25.73 -5.51 -20.90
C PRO A 193 25.75 -6.79 -20.06
N THR A 194 26.65 -7.74 -20.39
CA THR A 194 26.72 -9.06 -19.73
C THR A 194 26.75 -8.99 -18.20
N GLN A 195 27.46 -8.02 -17.64
CA GLN A 195 27.55 -7.81 -16.18
C GLN A 195 26.25 -7.36 -15.50
N TYR A 196 25.24 -6.91 -16.26
CA TYR A 196 23.96 -6.42 -15.74
C TYR A 196 22.76 -7.26 -16.21
N GLU A 197 22.96 -8.39 -16.87
CA GLU A 197 21.86 -9.25 -17.36
C GLU A 197 20.96 -9.74 -16.22
N GLU A 198 21.56 -10.15 -15.09
CA GLU A 198 20.81 -10.60 -13.91
C GLU A 198 20.04 -9.43 -13.26
N ALA A 199 20.71 -8.29 -13.07
CA ALA A 199 20.09 -7.08 -12.53
C ALA A 199 18.90 -6.63 -13.38
N TYR A 200 19.04 -6.66 -14.72
CA TYR A 200 17.94 -6.32 -15.63
C TYR A 200 16.77 -7.32 -15.55
N SER A 201 17.05 -8.61 -15.34
CA SER A 201 15.99 -9.62 -15.13
C SER A 201 15.17 -9.33 -13.88
N VAL A 202 15.82 -9.00 -12.76
CA VAL A 202 15.16 -8.58 -11.52
C VAL A 202 14.39 -7.28 -11.72
N LEU A 203 14.98 -6.32 -12.43
CA LEU A 203 14.35 -5.04 -12.74
C LEU A 203 13.06 -5.19 -13.55
N LYS A 204 13.03 -6.10 -14.52
CA LYS A 204 11.81 -6.39 -15.29
C LYS A 204 10.68 -6.88 -14.41
N ASN A 205 10.96 -7.78 -13.47
CA ASN A 205 9.94 -8.24 -12.52
C ASN A 205 9.43 -7.09 -11.64
N TYR A 206 10.33 -6.21 -11.19
CA TYR A 206 9.94 -5.02 -10.45
C TYR A 206 9.06 -4.07 -11.28
N TYR A 207 9.42 -3.84 -12.54
CA TYR A 207 8.65 -3.03 -13.48
C TYR A 207 7.26 -3.60 -13.75
N ASP A 208 7.14 -4.92 -13.93
CA ASP A 208 5.85 -5.58 -14.14
C ASP A 208 4.92 -5.40 -12.93
N ASN A 209 5.43 -5.61 -11.70
CA ASN A 209 4.67 -5.41 -10.46
C ASN A 209 4.26 -3.94 -10.26
N TYR A 210 5.21 -3.02 -10.47
CA TYR A 210 4.98 -1.58 -10.44
C TYR A 210 3.85 -1.17 -11.38
N LEU A 211 3.84 -1.68 -12.62
CA LEU A 211 2.79 -1.39 -13.59
C LEU A 211 1.42 -1.94 -13.17
N GLN A 212 1.37 -3.14 -12.60
CA GLN A 212 0.10 -3.73 -12.13
C GLN A 212 -0.50 -2.89 -11.01
N MET A 213 0.29 -2.53 -10.00
CA MET A 213 -0.13 -1.68 -8.89
C MET A 213 -0.64 -0.32 -9.39
N THR A 214 0.16 0.37 -10.20
CA THR A 214 -0.15 1.74 -10.62
C THR A 214 -1.34 1.80 -11.59
N LYS A 215 -1.50 0.82 -12.50
CA LYS A 215 -2.69 0.74 -13.37
C LYS A 215 -3.97 0.50 -12.59
N LEU A 216 -3.91 -0.35 -11.55
CA LEU A 216 -5.05 -0.63 -10.69
C LEU A 216 -5.53 0.65 -9.99
N VAL A 217 -4.62 1.52 -9.57
CA VAL A 217 -4.94 2.81 -8.92
C VAL A 217 -5.44 3.85 -9.91
N ILE A 218 -4.84 3.95 -11.10
CA ILE A 218 -5.27 4.90 -12.15
C ILE A 218 -6.70 4.58 -12.62
N ASN A 219 -7.02 3.29 -12.75
CA ASN A 219 -8.33 2.83 -13.21
C ASN A 219 -8.85 1.69 -12.31
N PRO A 220 -9.41 2.03 -11.13
CA PRO A 220 -9.93 1.03 -10.21
C PRO A 220 -11.10 0.28 -10.85
N THR A 221 -11.08 -1.05 -10.72
CA THR A 221 -12.14 -1.94 -11.26
C THR A 221 -12.44 -3.06 -10.26
N GLY A 222 -13.56 -3.75 -10.48
CA GLY A 222 -14.01 -4.85 -9.62
C GLY A 222 -14.85 -4.37 -8.44
N SER A 223 -14.80 -5.12 -7.33
CA SER A 223 -15.45 -4.76 -6.07
C SER A 223 -14.42 -4.22 -5.06
N LEU A 224 -14.89 -3.63 -3.96
CA LEU A 224 -14.03 -3.26 -2.83
C LEU A 224 -13.10 -4.41 -2.43
N GLN A 225 -13.63 -5.64 -2.37
CA GLN A 225 -12.86 -6.81 -1.96
C GLN A 225 -11.75 -7.12 -2.97
N THR A 226 -12.10 -7.31 -4.26
CA THR A 226 -11.10 -7.69 -5.27
C THR A 226 -10.07 -6.59 -5.49
N PHE A 227 -10.50 -5.32 -5.49
CA PHE A 227 -9.59 -4.18 -5.56
C PHE A 227 -8.61 -4.18 -4.38
N SER A 228 -9.11 -4.37 -3.14
CA SER A 228 -8.26 -4.36 -1.94
C SER A 228 -7.27 -5.51 -1.92
N GLU A 229 -7.70 -6.71 -2.31
CA GLU A 229 -6.87 -7.91 -2.38
C GLU A 229 -5.77 -7.76 -3.44
N ASP A 230 -6.14 -7.35 -4.65
CA ASP A 230 -5.19 -7.12 -5.75
C ASP A 230 -4.21 -6.00 -5.40
N PHE A 231 -4.70 -4.90 -4.85
CA PHE A 231 -3.87 -3.76 -4.47
C PHE A 231 -2.85 -4.13 -3.40
N ASN A 232 -3.26 -4.80 -2.31
CA ASN A 232 -2.35 -5.24 -1.25
C ASN A 232 -1.31 -6.25 -1.78
N THR A 233 -1.71 -7.11 -2.73
CA THR A 233 -0.82 -8.08 -3.37
C THR A 233 0.22 -7.37 -4.21
N TYR A 234 -0.19 -6.48 -5.13
CA TYR A 234 0.74 -5.76 -5.99
C TYR A 234 1.65 -4.81 -5.23
N ASP A 235 1.16 -4.17 -4.17
CA ASP A 235 1.99 -3.37 -3.25
C ASP A 235 3.11 -4.22 -2.62
N THR A 236 2.74 -5.36 -2.04
CA THR A 236 3.69 -6.30 -1.43
C THR A 236 4.71 -6.82 -2.45
N ASP A 237 4.26 -7.22 -3.64
CA ASP A 237 5.11 -7.75 -4.70
C ASP A 237 6.05 -6.69 -5.27
N THR A 238 5.60 -5.43 -5.33
CA THR A 238 6.40 -4.29 -5.77
C THR A 238 7.52 -4.00 -4.78
N VAL A 239 7.23 -3.95 -3.47
CA VAL A 239 8.26 -3.74 -2.43
C VAL A 239 9.24 -4.92 -2.37
N ASN A 240 8.75 -6.16 -2.46
CA ASN A 240 9.61 -7.35 -2.48
C ASN A 240 10.56 -7.36 -3.69
N ALA A 241 10.10 -6.91 -4.86
CA ALA A 241 10.92 -6.81 -6.05
C ALA A 241 11.96 -5.67 -5.92
N TYR A 242 11.59 -4.53 -5.35
CA TYR A 242 12.54 -3.46 -5.01
C TYR A 242 13.63 -3.95 -4.04
N GLU A 243 13.27 -4.69 -2.99
CA GLU A 243 14.24 -5.23 -2.04
C GLU A 243 15.26 -6.18 -2.69
N LYS A 244 14.85 -6.95 -3.71
CA LYS A 244 15.78 -7.72 -4.54
C LYS A 244 16.65 -6.82 -5.40
N MET A 245 16.10 -5.72 -5.91
CA MET A 245 16.82 -4.80 -6.78
C MET A 245 17.98 -4.11 -6.06
N LYS A 246 17.84 -3.85 -4.75
CA LYS A 246 18.91 -3.31 -3.89
C LYS A 246 20.18 -4.15 -3.85
N LEU A 247 20.12 -5.44 -4.19
CA LEU A 247 21.32 -6.29 -4.27
C LEU A 247 22.24 -5.91 -5.44
N TYR A 248 21.76 -5.10 -6.38
CA TYR A 248 22.47 -4.65 -7.57
C TYR A 248 22.67 -3.13 -7.61
N LEU A 249 22.34 -2.45 -6.51
CA LEU A 249 22.57 -1.02 -6.33
C LEU A 249 23.70 -0.83 -5.32
N ASP A 250 24.57 0.14 -5.59
CA ASP A 250 25.69 0.56 -4.74
C ASP A 250 25.25 1.43 -3.55
#